data_AF-A0A3D2S7N8-F1
#
_entry.id   AF-A0A3D2S7N8-F1
#
_cell.length_a   1.000
_cell.length_b   1.000
_cell.length_c   1.000
_cell.angle_alpha   90.00
_cell.angle_beta   90.00
_cell.angle_gamma   90.00
#
_symmetry.space_group_name_H-M   'P 1'
#
loop_
_entity.id
_entity.type
_entity.pdbx_description
1 polymer ?
#
loop_
_entity_poly.entity_id
_entity_poly.type
_entity_poly.pdbx_seq_one_letter_code
_entity_poly.pdbx_strand_id
1 'polypeptide(L)'
;MRKMFTALAFLAFSTATVFAQEQMQDNPNAPAFTWVEQTHDFGTIPQGIPVTNKFEFTNSGKEPLIVSNVQKTCGCTVTDWTKEPVMPGQKGFVMAEFNAAKEGPFTKAITVQ
;
A
#
# COMPACT_ATOMS: atom_id res chain seq x y z
N MET A 1 17.13 37.70 67.04
CA MET A 1 17.90 38.25 65.91
C MET A 1 18.38 37.09 65.04
N ARG A 2 18.14 37.25 63.73
CA ARG A 2 18.22 36.30 62.60
C ARG A 2 19.25 35.16 62.72
N LYS A 3 18.78 33.91 62.73
CA LYS A 3 19.58 32.72 62.40
C LYS A 3 19.35 32.40 60.93
N MET A 4 20.33 32.74 60.11
CA MET A 4 20.34 32.47 58.68
C MET A 4 20.68 31.00 58.47
N PHE A 5 19.72 30.20 57.99
CA PHE A 5 19.99 28.85 57.49
C PHE A 5 20.31 28.97 56.00
N THR A 6 21.58 28.76 55.67
CA THR A 6 22.09 28.71 54.30
C THR A 6 21.55 27.44 53.64
N ALA A 7 20.61 27.60 52.72
CA ALA A 7 20.12 26.53 51.87
C ALA A 7 21.16 26.21 50.79
N LEU A 8 21.76 25.03 50.86
CA LEU A 8 22.66 24.51 49.84
C LEU A 8 21.82 24.10 48.62
N ALA A 9 22.01 24.79 47.51
CA ALA A 9 21.28 24.55 46.26
C ALA A 9 21.63 23.18 45.66
N PHE A 10 20.61 22.33 45.48
CA PHE A 10 20.67 21.13 44.66
C PHE A 10 20.75 21.54 43.18
N LEU A 11 21.90 21.31 42.54
CA LEU A 11 22.07 21.44 41.09
C LEU A 11 22.09 20.04 40.48
N ALA A 12 20.89 19.51 40.20
CA ALA A 12 20.73 18.32 39.38
C ALA A 12 20.78 18.75 37.90
N PHE A 13 21.91 18.52 37.24
CA PHE A 13 22.08 18.75 35.81
C PHE A 13 21.52 17.54 35.05
N SER A 14 20.21 17.57 34.78
CA SER A 14 19.52 16.52 34.00
C SER A 14 19.64 16.84 32.51
N THR A 15 20.55 16.20 31.80
CA THR A 15 20.57 16.22 30.33
C THR A 15 19.42 15.34 29.83
N ALA A 16 18.26 15.94 29.58
CA ALA A 16 17.19 15.29 28.83
C ALA A 16 17.62 15.20 27.36
N THR A 17 17.99 14.01 26.91
CA THR A 17 18.09 13.71 25.48
C THR A 17 16.67 13.68 24.92
N VAL A 18 16.30 14.74 24.18
CA VAL A 18 15.07 14.78 23.41
C VAL A 18 15.25 13.85 22.21
N PHE A 19 14.61 12.68 22.25
CA PHE A 19 14.38 11.89 21.04
C PHE A 19 13.32 12.59 20.20
N ALA A 20 13.73 13.25 19.12
CA ALA A 20 12.81 13.71 18.09
C ALA A 20 12.28 12.49 17.32
N GLN A 21 11.09 12.01 17.69
CA GLN A 21 10.35 11.09 16.83
C GLN A 21 9.59 11.93 15.81
N GLU A 22 10.00 11.88 14.53
CA GLU A 22 9.22 12.44 13.43
C GLU A 22 7.84 11.76 13.40
N GLN A 23 6.79 12.53 13.67
CA GLN A 23 5.42 12.08 13.53
C GLN A 23 5.11 12.04 12.03
N MET A 24 4.92 10.85 11.45
CA MET A 24 4.33 10.73 10.11
C MET A 24 2.96 11.39 10.13
N GLN A 25 2.84 12.54 9.48
CA GLN A 25 1.57 13.25 9.35
C GLN A 25 0.74 12.58 8.25
N ASP A 26 -0.33 11.89 8.62
CA ASP A 26 -1.28 11.32 7.66
C ASP A 26 -1.86 12.44 6.78
N ASN A 27 -1.71 12.32 5.46
CA ASN A 27 -2.32 13.24 4.50
C ASN A 27 -3.79 12.84 4.28
N PRO A 28 -4.78 13.62 4.76
CA PRO A 28 -6.20 13.29 4.59
C PRO A 28 -6.69 13.41 3.13
N ASN A 29 -5.84 13.89 2.22
CA ASN A 29 -6.12 14.03 0.80
C ASN A 29 -5.38 13.00 -0.08
N ALA A 30 -4.62 12.08 0.54
CA ALA A 30 -3.80 11.10 -0.17
C ALA A 30 -4.62 10.31 -1.22
N PRO A 31 -3.98 9.89 -2.33
CA PRO A 31 -4.61 9.01 -3.29
C PRO A 31 -5.01 7.69 -2.62
N ALA A 32 -6.16 7.13 -3.03
CA ALA A 32 -6.69 5.91 -2.43
C ALA A 32 -7.33 5.01 -3.48
N PHE A 33 -7.03 3.71 -3.42
CA PHE A 33 -7.68 2.73 -4.28
C PHE A 33 -9.04 2.34 -3.72
N THR A 34 -10.06 2.32 -4.58
CA THR A 34 -11.31 1.60 -4.33
C THR A 34 -11.53 0.62 -5.46
N TRP A 35 -11.34 -0.66 -5.16
CA TRP A 35 -11.42 -1.75 -6.13
C TRP A 35 -12.88 -2.13 -6.41
N VAL A 36 -13.18 -2.41 -7.68
CA VAL A 36 -14.48 -3.01 -8.06
C VAL A 36 -14.55 -4.44 -7.54
N GLU A 37 -13.45 -5.19 -7.68
CA GLU A 37 -13.25 -6.50 -7.09
C GLU A 37 -11.78 -6.69 -6.71
N GLN A 38 -11.52 -7.52 -5.70
CA GLN A 38 -10.16 -7.87 -5.27
C GLN A 38 -9.85 -9.36 -5.45
N THR A 39 -10.86 -10.15 -5.82
CA THR A 39 -10.72 -11.60 -5.99
C THR A 39 -11.59 -12.03 -7.16
N HIS A 40 -10.99 -12.79 -8.07
CA HIS A 40 -11.66 -13.36 -9.21
C HIS A 40 -11.50 -14.88 -9.16
N ASP A 41 -12.61 -15.61 -9.26
CA ASP A 41 -12.62 -17.07 -9.32
C ASP A 41 -12.78 -17.51 -10.78
N PHE A 42 -11.72 -18.10 -11.33
CA PHE A 42 -11.73 -18.66 -12.67
C PHE A 42 -12.43 -20.02 -12.76
N GLY A 43 -12.76 -20.63 -11.61
CA GLY A 43 -13.30 -21.99 -11.54
C GLY A 43 -12.34 -23.02 -12.14
N THR A 44 -12.87 -23.90 -12.98
CA THR A 44 -12.07 -24.89 -13.71
C THR A 44 -11.61 -24.31 -15.04
N ILE A 45 -10.30 -24.28 -15.24
CA ILE A 45 -9.68 -23.79 -16.47
C ILE A 45 -8.90 -24.90 -17.19
N PRO A 46 -8.81 -24.88 -18.53
CA PRO A 46 -7.98 -25.83 -19.25
C PRO A 46 -6.49 -25.66 -18.93
N GLN A 47 -5.76 -26.77 -18.83
CA GLN A 47 -4.31 -26.72 -18.64
C GLN A 47 -3.63 -26.10 -19.87
N GLY A 48 -2.62 -25.25 -19.64
CA GLY A 48 -1.82 -24.64 -20.70
C GLY A 48 -2.51 -23.52 -21.48
N ILE A 49 -3.80 -23.25 -21.23
CA ILE A 49 -4.52 -22.12 -21.83
C ILE A 49 -4.55 -20.96 -20.83
N PRO A 50 -3.93 -19.80 -21.15
CA PRO A 50 -3.97 -18.66 -20.27
C PRO A 50 -5.39 -18.14 -20.04
N VAL A 51 -5.68 -17.74 -18.81
CA VAL A 51 -6.88 -16.99 -18.44
C VAL A 51 -6.50 -15.62 -17.94
N THR A 52 -7.36 -14.63 -18.19
CA THR A 52 -7.10 -13.23 -17.88
C THR A 52 -8.24 -12.63 -17.08
N ASN A 53 -7.89 -11.72 -16.16
CA ASN A 53 -8.87 -10.85 -15.51
C ASN A 53 -8.37 -9.42 -15.45
N LYS A 54 -9.29 -8.47 -15.62
CA LYS A 54 -9.03 -7.04 -15.50
C LYS A 54 -9.60 -6.54 -14.18
N PHE A 55 -8.72 -6.26 -13.22
CA PHE A 55 -9.09 -5.66 -11.95
C PHE A 55 -9.19 -4.15 -12.12
N GLU A 56 -10.39 -3.61 -12.00
CA GLU A 56 -10.65 -2.17 -12.09
C GLU A 56 -10.69 -1.53 -10.70
N PHE A 57 -10.20 -0.30 -10.61
CA PHE A 57 -10.27 0.51 -9.41
C PHE A 57 -10.65 1.95 -9.74
N THR A 58 -11.12 2.67 -8.74
CA THR A 58 -11.34 4.13 -8.77
C THR A 58 -10.38 4.79 -7.80
N ASN A 59 -9.82 5.95 -8.17
CA ASN A 59 -9.14 6.80 -7.19
C ASN A 59 -10.17 7.53 -6.33
N SER A 60 -10.38 7.08 -5.09
CA SER A 60 -11.31 7.69 -4.13
C SER A 60 -10.66 8.77 -3.26
N GLY A 61 -9.36 9.04 -3.47
CA GLY A 61 -8.62 10.12 -2.84
C GLY A 61 -8.91 11.49 -3.48
N LYS A 62 -8.12 12.49 -3.09
CA LYS A 62 -8.25 13.88 -3.58
C LYS A 62 -7.04 14.36 -4.38
N GLU A 63 -5.99 13.55 -4.45
CA GLU A 63 -4.79 13.77 -5.24
C GLU A 63 -4.70 12.72 -6.36
N PRO A 64 -3.95 12.98 -7.46
CA PRO A 64 -3.73 11.98 -8.51
C PRO A 64 -3.10 10.70 -7.95
N LEU A 65 -3.64 9.54 -8.33
CA LEU A 65 -3.12 8.23 -7.98
C LEU A 65 -2.20 7.74 -9.09
N ILE A 66 -0.96 7.38 -8.75
CA ILE A 66 0.01 6.83 -9.70
C ILE A 66 0.30 5.40 -9.27
N VAL A 67 0.08 4.44 -10.16
CA VAL A 67 0.50 3.04 -9.95
C VAL A 67 2.00 2.96 -10.21
N SER A 68 2.77 3.05 -9.15
CA SER A 68 4.24 3.02 -9.15
C SER A 68 4.78 1.63 -9.43
N ASN A 69 4.09 0.58 -8.95
CA ASN A 69 4.56 -0.78 -9.07
C ASN A 69 3.42 -1.80 -9.04
N VAL A 70 3.61 -2.91 -9.74
CA VAL A 70 2.72 -4.07 -9.69
C VAL A 70 3.56 -5.33 -9.51
N GLN A 71 3.49 -5.92 -8.32
CA GLN A 71 4.22 -7.14 -7.94
C GLN A 71 3.32 -8.36 -8.08
N LYS A 72 3.88 -9.49 -8.49
CA LYS A 72 3.14 -10.73 -8.78
C LYS A 72 3.77 -11.94 -8.11
N THR A 73 2.94 -12.92 -7.75
CA THR A 73 3.44 -14.24 -7.31
C THR A 73 3.89 -15.08 -8.51
N CYS A 74 4.67 -16.15 -8.24
CA CYS A 74 5.18 -17.03 -9.29
C CYS A 74 4.05 -17.67 -10.11
N GLY A 75 4.21 -17.67 -11.43
CA GLY A 75 3.24 -18.25 -12.38
C GLY A 75 2.10 -17.31 -12.78
N CYS A 76 2.02 -16.10 -12.21
CA CYS A 76 1.17 -15.03 -12.76
C CYS A 76 1.98 -14.03 -13.56
N THR A 77 1.32 -13.47 -14.57
CA THR A 77 1.85 -12.40 -15.41
C THR A 77 0.93 -11.20 -15.25
N VAL A 78 1.52 -10.02 -15.05
CA VAL A 78 0.81 -8.75 -15.20
C VAL A 78 1.12 -8.29 -16.60
N THR A 79 0.11 -8.21 -17.45
CA THR A 79 0.26 -7.95 -18.88
C THR A 79 0.10 -6.47 -19.21
N ASP A 80 -0.76 -5.76 -18.48
CA ASP A 80 -0.96 -4.32 -18.64
C ASP A 80 -1.51 -3.68 -17.35
N TRP A 81 -1.33 -2.38 -17.19
CA TRP A 81 -1.96 -1.58 -16.14
C TRP A 81 -1.92 -0.08 -16.48
N THR A 82 -2.76 0.70 -15.82
CA THR A 82 -2.78 2.16 -15.98
C THR A 82 -1.46 2.80 -15.57
N LYS A 83 -0.76 3.42 -16.52
CA LYS A 83 0.55 4.10 -16.32
C LYS A 83 0.43 5.59 -16.05
N GLU A 84 -0.67 6.18 -16.51
CA GLU A 84 -0.94 7.60 -16.33
C GLU A 84 -1.52 7.87 -14.95
N PRO A 85 -1.34 9.09 -14.40
CA PRO A 85 -1.99 9.47 -13.15
C PRO A 85 -3.52 9.37 -13.26
N VAL A 86 -4.12 8.62 -12.34
CA VAL A 86 -5.57 8.47 -12.21
C VAL A 86 -6.09 9.61 -11.34
N MET A 87 -6.74 10.59 -11.95
CA MET A 87 -7.31 11.74 -11.24
C MET A 87 -8.41 11.31 -10.24
N PRO A 88 -8.72 12.12 -9.22
CA PRO A 88 -9.82 11.85 -8.29
C PRO A 88 -11.14 11.51 -8.99
N GLY A 89 -11.77 10.42 -8.55
CA GLY A 89 -13.01 9.87 -9.14
C GLY A 89 -12.84 9.16 -10.48
N GLN A 90 -11.64 9.16 -11.08
CA GLN A 90 -11.38 8.42 -12.32
C GLN A 90 -11.01 6.96 -12.05
N LYS A 91 -11.17 6.14 -13.10
CA LYS A 91 -10.89 4.71 -13.05
C LYS A 91 -9.52 4.38 -13.62
N GLY A 92 -8.88 3.38 -13.03
CA GLY A 92 -7.71 2.69 -13.55
C GLY A 92 -7.90 1.19 -13.51
N PHE A 93 -6.90 0.45 -13.99
CA PHE A 93 -6.95 -1.00 -14.04
C PHE A 93 -5.58 -1.67 -13.91
N VAL A 94 -5.61 -2.96 -13.57
CA VAL A 94 -4.50 -3.90 -13.66
C VAL A 94 -5.00 -5.18 -14.34
N MET A 95 -4.31 -5.62 -15.40
CA MET A 95 -4.62 -6.83 -16.14
C MET A 95 -3.69 -7.97 -15.71
N ALA A 96 -4.31 -9.02 -15.16
CA ALA A 96 -3.65 -10.21 -14.68
C ALA A 96 -3.89 -11.37 -15.63
N GLU A 97 -2.86 -12.16 -15.89
CA GLU A 97 -2.92 -13.41 -16.63
C GLU A 97 -2.35 -14.54 -15.78
N PHE A 98 -2.99 -15.70 -15.84
CA PHE A 98 -2.51 -16.93 -15.25
C PHE A 98 -2.51 -18.04 -16.29
N ASN A 99 -1.40 -18.79 -16.37
CA ASN A 99 -1.32 -20.01 -17.15
C ASN A 99 -1.15 -21.20 -16.21
N ALA A 100 -2.11 -22.12 -16.23
CA ALA A 100 -2.08 -23.37 -15.47
C ALA A 100 -1.04 -24.36 -16.03
N ALA A 101 0.25 -24.07 -15.81
CA ALA A 101 1.35 -24.94 -16.23
C ALA A 101 1.39 -26.26 -15.44
N LYS A 102 0.83 -26.28 -14.22
CA LYS A 102 0.69 -27.47 -13.38
C LYS A 102 -0.78 -27.66 -13.01
N GLU A 103 -1.20 -28.92 -12.98
CA GLU A 103 -2.54 -29.29 -12.51
C GLU A 103 -2.68 -29.11 -10.99
N GLY A 104 -3.91 -28.89 -10.54
CA GLY A 104 -4.27 -28.75 -9.13
C GLY A 104 -4.87 -27.39 -8.78
N PRO A 105 -5.31 -27.22 -7.52
CA PRO A 105 -5.85 -25.96 -7.04
C PRO A 105 -4.76 -24.87 -7.04
N PHE A 106 -5.16 -23.64 -7.32
CA PHE A 106 -4.27 -22.50 -7.30
C PHE A 106 -4.89 -21.29 -6.61
N THR A 107 -4.05 -20.48 -6.00
CA THR A 107 -4.38 -19.14 -5.52
C THR A 107 -3.18 -18.26 -5.79
N LYS A 108 -3.39 -17.11 -6.42
CA LYS A 108 -2.34 -16.19 -6.84
C LYS A 108 -2.70 -14.78 -6.43
N ALA A 109 -1.68 -14.00 -6.15
CA ALA A 109 -1.83 -12.64 -5.65
C ALA A 109 -1.00 -11.68 -6.49
N ILE A 110 -1.54 -10.49 -6.66
CA ILE A 110 -0.87 -9.35 -7.26
C ILE A 110 -1.01 -8.20 -6.27
N THR A 111 0.09 -7.51 -6.01
CA THR A 111 0.15 -6.34 -5.13
C THR A 111 0.33 -5.11 -6.00
N VAL A 112 -0.54 -4.11 -5.80
CA VAL A 112 -0.53 -2.85 -6.54
C VAL A 112 -0.16 -1.73 -5.57
N GLN A 113 0.78 -0.87 -5.98
CA GLN A 113 1.33 0.22 -5.17
C GLN A 113 1.30 1.52 -5.95
#